data_AF-A0A645IMG8-F1
#
_entry.id   AF-A0A645IMG8-F1
#
_cell.length_a   1.000
_cell.length_b   1.000
_cell.length_c   1.000
_cell.angle_alpha   90.00
_cell.angle_beta   90.00
_cell.angle_gamma   90.00
#
_symmetry.space_group_name_H-M   'P 1'
#
loop_
_entity.id
_entity.type
_entity.pdbx_description
1 polymer ?
#
loop_
_entity_poly.entity_id
_entity_poly.type
_entity_poly.pdbx_seq_one_letter_code
_entity_poly.pdbx_strand_id
1 'polypeptide(L)'
;MLATGFLFQLSFAAVMEEPLFRGFLWGSLRQAGIKDGLICVIQAALFWLAHIYYYNTGINFWVVVPIASLVLGLVIQKTKSISYSMVTHAAINALGDVFQHFVRLF
;
A
#
# COMPACT_ATOMS: atom_id res chain seq x y z
N MET A 1 21.46 0.76 -1.75
CA MET A 1 20.37 -0.20 -1.51
C MET A 1 19.02 0.48 -1.35
N LEU A 2 18.86 1.46 -0.43
CA LEU A 2 17.59 2.17 -0.24
C LEU A 2 17.13 2.95 -1.49
N ALA A 3 17.99 3.78 -2.09
CA ALA A 3 17.61 4.59 -3.26
C ALA A 3 17.23 3.73 -4.48
N THR A 4 18.01 2.67 -4.75
CA THR A 4 17.73 1.71 -5.83
C THR A 4 16.45 0.93 -5.55
N GLY A 5 16.24 0.49 -4.30
CA GLY A 5 15.01 -0.19 -3.87
C GLY A 5 13.78 0.71 -4.01
N PHE A 6 13.87 1.96 -3.59
CA PHE A 6 12.80 2.95 -3.76
C PHE A 6 12.42 3.12 -5.23
N LEU A 7 13.40 3.31 -6.12
CA LEU A 7 13.12 3.48 -7.56
C LEU A 7 12.50 2.22 -8.17
N PHE A 8 12.96 1.04 -7.77
CA PHE A 8 12.36 -0.23 -8.19
C PHE A 8 10.91 -0.35 -7.71
N GLN A 9 10.65 -0.12 -6.41
CA GLN A 9 9.32 -0.18 -5.83
C GLN A 9 8.37 0.84 -6.45
N LEU A 10 8.86 2.04 -6.78
CA LEU A 10 8.08 3.08 -7.46
C LEU A 10 7.73 2.70 -8.90
N SER A 11 8.68 2.16 -9.65
CA SER A 11 8.53 1.85 -11.08
C SER A 11 7.89 0.49 -11.37
N PHE A 12 7.73 -0.36 -10.35
CA PHE A 12 7.16 -1.70 -10.50
C PHE A 12 5.91 -1.89 -9.65
N ALA A 13 6.04 -1.98 -8.32
CA ALA A 13 4.90 -2.25 -7.43
C ALA A 13 3.90 -1.08 -7.40
N ALA A 14 4.38 0.12 -7.09
CA ALA A 14 3.51 1.28 -6.91
C ALA A 14 2.78 1.70 -8.20
N VAL A 15 3.44 1.61 -9.36
CA VAL A 15 2.81 1.97 -10.64
C VAL A 15 1.73 0.97 -11.09
N MET A 16 1.82 -0.29 -10.67
CA MET A 16 0.83 -1.31 -11.00
C MET A 16 -0.35 -1.27 -10.02
N GLU A 17 -0.07 -1.13 -8.73
CA GLU A 17 -1.08 -1.29 -7.69
C GLU A 17 -1.84 0.01 -7.41
N GLU A 18 -1.17 1.16 -7.34
CA GLU A 18 -1.83 2.41 -6.94
C GLU A 18 -2.90 2.88 -7.94
N PRO A 19 -2.67 2.89 -9.28
CA PRO A 19 -3.73 3.26 -10.21
C PRO A 19 -4.95 2.35 -10.13
N LEU A 20 -4.77 1.05 -9.85
CA LEU A 20 -5.87 0.09 -9.69
C LEU A 20 -6.69 0.37 -8.42
N PHE A 21 -6.03 0.41 -7.26
CA PHE A 21 -6.71 0.56 -5.98
C PHE A 21 -7.18 2.01 -5.77
N ARG A 22 -6.27 2.99 -5.93
CA ARG A 22 -6.45 4.39 -5.52
C ARG A 22 -7.01 5.26 -6.65
N GLY A 23 -6.88 4.82 -7.90
CA GLY A 23 -7.54 5.41 -9.05
C GLY A 23 -8.88 4.74 -9.36
N PHE A 24 -8.83 3.59 -10.02
CA PHE A 24 -9.99 2.91 -10.57
C PHE A 24 -10.99 2.46 -9.50
N LEU A 25 -10.59 1.59 -8.58
CA LEU A 25 -11.50 1.03 -7.58
C LEU A 25 -12.04 2.11 -6.63
N TRP A 26 -11.20 3.05 -6.19
CA TRP A 26 -11.64 4.19 -5.40
C TRP A 26 -12.71 5.00 -6.14
N GLY A 27 -12.47 5.32 -7.41
CA GLY A 27 -13.40 6.02 -8.27
C GLY A 27 -14.74 5.29 -8.41
N SER A 28 -14.70 3.99 -8.69
CA SER A 28 -15.90 3.15 -8.83
C SER A 28 -16.73 3.09 -7.54
N LEU A 29 -16.09 2.89 -6.39
CA LEU A 29 -16.78 2.84 -5.09
C LEU A 29 -17.41 4.21 -4.74
N ARG A 30 -16.71 5.30 -5.07
CA ARG A 30 -17.23 6.66 -4.87
C ARG A 30 -18.42 6.95 -5.78
N GLN A 31 -18.38 6.49 -7.04
CA GLN A 31 -19.53 6.58 -7.97
C GLN A 31 -20.74 5.78 -7.47
N ALA A 32 -20.51 4.67 -6.75
CA ALA A 32 -21.55 3.90 -6.07
C ALA A 32 -22.08 4.56 -4.77
N GLY A 33 -21.65 5.78 -4.44
CA GLY A 33 -22.13 6.53 -3.27
C GLY A 33 -21.47 6.16 -1.95
N ILE A 34 -20.39 5.37 -1.97
CA ILE A 34 -19.67 4.98 -0.76
C ILE A 34 -18.83 6.16 -0.26
N LYS A 35 -18.90 6.45 1.04
CA LYS A 35 -18.15 7.55 1.67
C LYS A 35 -16.65 7.24 1.69
N ASP A 36 -15.81 8.25 1.42
CA ASP A 36 -14.34 8.14 1.39
C ASP A 36 -13.76 7.36 2.58
N GLY A 37 -14.27 7.60 3.80
CA GLY A 37 -13.86 6.89 5.02
C GLY A 37 -14.01 5.37 4.91
N LEU A 38 -15.18 4.92 4.44
CA LEU A 38 -15.45 3.50 4.24
C LEU A 38 -14.69 2.93 3.05
N ILE A 39 -14.50 3.71 1.97
CA ILE A 39 -13.64 3.31 0.84
C ILE A 39 -12.23 2.99 1.34
N CYS A 40 -11.66 3.83 2.22
CA CYS A 40 -10.32 3.58 2.79
C CYS A 40 -10.24 2.24 3.54
N VAL A 41 -11.25 1.91 4.35
CA VAL A 41 -11.29 0.64 5.08
C VAL A 41 -11.43 -0.55 4.12
N ILE A 42 -12.33 -0.45 3.13
CA ILE A 42 -12.51 -1.49 2.10
C ILE A 42 -11.22 -1.72 1.33
N GLN A 43 -10.60 -0.65 0.85
CA GLN A 43 -9.34 -0.68 0.12
C GLN A 43 -8.22 -1.31 0.94
N ALA A 44 -8.11 -0.93 2.22
CA ALA A 44 -7.08 -1.50 3.09
C ALA A 44 -7.29 -3.00 3.32
N ALA A 45 -8.53 -3.44 3.53
CA ALA A 45 -8.85 -4.86 3.66
C ALA A 45 -8.56 -5.64 2.38
N LEU A 46 -8.98 -5.13 1.21
CA LEU A 46 -8.73 -5.79 -0.07
C LEU A 46 -7.24 -5.86 -0.41
N PHE A 47 -6.50 -4.77 -0.16
CA PHE A 47 -5.06 -4.73 -0.39
C PHE A 47 -4.33 -5.72 0.53
N TRP A 48 -4.70 -5.79 1.80
CA TRP A 48 -4.16 -6.78 2.73
C TRP A 48 -4.47 -8.22 2.30
N LEU A 49 -5.71 -8.50 1.91
CA LEU A 49 -6.12 -9.83 1.45
C LEU A 49 -5.46 -10.21 0.12
N ALA A 50 -5.18 -9.26 -0.77
CA ALA A 50 -4.39 -9.51 -1.98
C ALA A 50 -2.97 -10.03 -1.65
N HIS A 51 -2.49 -9.75 -0.45
CA HIS A 51 -1.21 -10.21 0.09
C HIS A 51 -1.32 -11.49 0.92
N ILE A 52 -2.41 -12.27 0.81
CA ILE A 52 -2.60 -13.51 1.59
C ILE A 52 -1.48 -14.54 1.38
N TYR A 53 -0.74 -14.48 0.27
CA TYR A 53 0.43 -15.32 0.03
C TYR A 53 1.58 -15.07 1.03
N TYR A 54 1.54 -13.97 1.78
CA TYR A 54 2.45 -13.68 2.90
C TYR A 54 1.94 -14.18 4.26
N TYR A 55 0.84 -14.95 4.36
CA TYR A 55 0.22 -15.31 5.64
C TYR A 55 1.16 -15.94 6.69
N ASN A 56 2.21 -16.64 6.23
CA ASN A 56 3.20 -17.30 7.07
C ASN A 56 4.39 -16.39 7.50
N THR A 57 4.39 -15.10 7.11
CA THR A 57 5.45 -14.13 7.44
C THR A 57 5.22 -13.39 8.76
N GLY A 58 4.36 -13.93 9.64
CA GLY A 58 4.13 -13.41 10.99
C GLY A 58 3.73 -11.93 11.00
N ILE A 59 4.48 -11.11 11.75
CA ILE A 59 4.20 -9.68 11.96
C ILE A 59 4.08 -8.91 10.64
N ASN A 60 4.82 -9.31 9.60
CA ASN A 60 4.77 -8.63 8.32
C ASN A 60 3.35 -8.68 7.73
N PHE A 61 2.75 -9.87 7.64
CA PHE A 61 1.40 -10.02 7.12
C PHE A 61 0.31 -9.54 8.07
N TRP A 62 0.43 -9.83 9.37
CA TRP A 62 -0.65 -9.55 10.33
C TRP A 62 -0.69 -8.10 10.82
N VAL A 63 0.42 -7.36 10.70
CA VAL A 63 0.53 -6.00 11.25
C VAL A 63 1.02 -5.01 10.20
N VAL A 64 2.17 -5.27 9.55
CA VAL A 64 2.80 -4.30 8.65
C VAL A 64 1.93 -4.04 7.43
N VAL A 65 1.49 -5.09 6.73
CA VAL A 65 0.68 -4.94 5.50
C VAL A 65 -0.66 -4.23 5.77
N PRO A 66 -1.48 -4.61 6.78
CA PRO A 66 -2.71 -3.89 7.09
C PRO A 66 -2.50 -2.41 7.42
N ILE A 67 -1.49 -2.10 8.24
CA ILE A 67 -1.19 -0.72 8.64
C ILE A 67 -0.72 0.09 7.42
N ALA A 68 0.20 -0.45 6.62
CA ALA A 68 0.66 0.19 5.38
C ALA A 68 -0.51 0.47 4.44
N SER A 69 -1.41 -0.51 4.26
CA SER A 69 -2.59 -0.38 3.40
C SER A 69 -3.52 0.75 3.84
N LEU A 70 -3.73 0.90 5.16
CA LEU A 70 -4.49 2.02 5.73
C LEU A 70 -3.79 3.35 5.52
N VAL A 71 -2.47 3.42 5.75
CA VAL A 71 -1.68 4.64 5.54
C VAL A 71 -1.82 5.14 4.10
N LEU A 72 -1.71 4.26 3.10
CA LEU A 72 -1.90 4.62 1.68
C LEU A 72 -3.30 5.17 1.41
N GLY A 73 -4.33 4.56 2.00
CA GLY A 73 -5.71 5.07 1.92
C GLY A 73 -5.86 6.46 2.55
N LEU A 74 -5.25 6.70 3.70
CA LEU A 74 -5.27 8.01 4.38
C LEU A 74 -4.51 9.09 3.59
N VAL A 75 -3.38 8.72 2.97
CA VAL A 75 -2.61 9.64 2.11
C VAL A 75 -3.49 10.13 0.97
N ILE A 76 -4.15 9.23 0.23
CA ILE A 76 -4.99 9.70 -0.88
C ILE A 76 -6.22 10.44 -0.41
N GLN A 77 -6.80 10.10 0.74
CA GLN A 77 -7.91 10.88 1.31
C GLN A 77 -7.51 12.33 1.56
N LYS A 78 -6.28 12.57 2.02
CA LYS A 78 -5.78 13.90 2.38
C LYS A 78 -5.23 14.65 1.16
N THR A 79 -4.47 14.00 0.29
CA THR A 79 -3.77 14.65 -0.84
C THR A 79 -4.59 14.67 -2.12
N LYS A 80 -5.58 13.78 -2.24
CA LYS A 80 -6.36 13.53 -3.46
C LYS A 80 -5.48 13.27 -4.70
N SER A 81 -4.29 12.70 -4.49
CA SER A 81 -3.31 12.46 -5.55
C SER A 81 -2.70 11.07 -5.46
N ILE A 82 -2.73 10.36 -6.59
CA ILE A 82 -2.16 9.02 -6.73
C ILE A 82 -0.63 9.07 -6.61
N SER A 83 0.01 10.12 -7.13
CA SER A 83 1.48 10.27 -7.09
C SER A 83 2.03 10.31 -5.66
N TYR A 84 1.35 10.99 -4.73
CA TYR A 84 1.73 10.99 -3.31
C TYR A 84 1.59 9.60 -2.67
N SER A 85 0.54 8.87 -3.05
CA SER A 85 0.34 7.49 -2.60
C SER A 85 1.43 6.57 -3.15
N MET A 86 1.79 6.70 -4.43
CA MET A 86 2.87 5.93 -5.06
C MET A 86 4.22 6.17 -4.39
N VAL A 87 4.59 7.42 -4.12
CA VAL A 87 5.83 7.76 -3.42
C VAL A 87 5.82 7.17 -2.01
N THR A 88 4.69 7.24 -1.31
CA THR A 88 4.56 6.67 0.04
C THR A 88 4.67 5.15 0.02
N HIS A 89 4.00 4.49 -0.93
CA HIS A 89 4.07 3.05 -1.12
C HIS A 89 5.51 2.61 -1.39
N ALA A 90 6.19 3.25 -2.35
CA ALA A 90 7.58 2.94 -2.67
C ALA A 90 8.52 3.15 -1.47
N ALA A 91 8.29 4.19 -0.67
CA ALA A 91 9.05 4.45 0.56
C ALA A 91 8.82 3.37 1.62
N ILE A 92 7.56 2.98 1.87
CA ILE A 92 7.23 1.93 2.84
C ILE A 92 7.89 0.60 2.45
N ASN A 93 7.78 0.20 1.19
CA ASN A 93 8.38 -1.06 0.74
C ASN A 93 9.90 -1.02 0.81
N ALA A 94 10.54 0.06 0.32
CA ALA A 94 12.00 0.15 0.34
C ALA A 94 12.57 0.19 1.78
N LEU A 95 11.86 0.83 2.71
CA LEU A 95 12.23 0.80 4.13
C LEU A 95 11.99 -0.59 4.75
N GLY A 96 10.89 -1.26 4.37
CA GLY A 96 10.60 -2.63 4.77
C GLY A 96 11.69 -3.61 4.31
N ASP A 97 12.11 -3.53 3.05
CA ASP A 97 13.17 -4.34 2.46
C ASP A 97 14.49 -4.16 3.22
N VAL A 98 14.86 -2.91 3.52
CA VAL A 98 16.06 -2.60 4.32
C VAL A 98 15.93 -3.17 5.72
N PHE A 99 14.79 -2.97 6.39
CA PHE A 99 14.56 -3.45 7.75
C PHE A 99 14.62 -4.97 7.84
N GLN A 100 14.01 -5.69 6.89
CA GLN A 100 14.09 -7.16 6.84
C GLN A 100 15.52 -7.64 6.64
N HIS A 101 16.31 -6.96 5.80
CA HIS A 101 17.70 -7.32 5.56
C HIS A 101 18.56 -7.27 6.84
N PHE A 102 18.34 -6.29 7.71
CA PHE A 102 19.12 -6.11 8.94
C PHE A 102 18.60 -6.92 10.13
N VAL A 103 17.28 -6.98 10.31
CA VAL A 103 16.68 -7.57 11.53
C VAL A 103 16.41 -9.07 11.36
N ARG A 104 16.39 -9.60 10.11
CA ARG A 104 16.13 -11.02 9.80
C ARG A 104 14.95 -11.57 10.61
N LEU A 105 13.83 -10.83 10.63
CA LEU A 105 12.68 -11.22 11.46
C LEU A 105 11.99 -12.51 10.99
N PHE A 106 12.40 -13.07 9.85
CA PHE A 106 11.97 -14.36 9.30
C PHE A 106 13.13 -14.95 8.50
#